data_AF-A0A022PMT8-F1
#
_entry.id   AF-A0A022PMT8-F1
#
_cell.length_a   1.000
_cell.length_b   1.000
_cell.length_c   1.000
_cell.angle_alpha   90.00
_cell.angle_beta   90.00
_cell.angle_gamma   90.00
#
_symmetry.space_group_name_H-M   'P 1'
#
loop_
_entity.id
_entity.type
_entity.pdbx_description
1 polymer ?
#
loop_
_entity_poly.entity_id
_entity_poly.type
_entity_poly.pdbx_seq_one_letter_code
_entity_poly.pdbx_strand_id
1 'polypeptide(L)'
;MTQHSFIKISNDTLRPATPAAREYLHSKVKWGDVLYADFKKARNPHFHRKYFALLNLGYEYWEPTGGTISPEEKALVRGYVQFLAHFAGSEDVLQSAADEYLAGISKNRAQNITATKSFDAFRR
;
A
#
# COMPACT_ATOMS: atom_id res chain seq x y z
N MET A 1 32.04 -0.62 1.71
CA MET A 1 32.09 -2.11 1.73
C MET A 1 31.29 -2.62 0.54
N THR A 2 31.90 -3.39 -0.34
CA THR A 2 31.23 -3.96 -1.51
C THR A 2 30.39 -5.16 -1.07
N GLN A 3 29.09 -5.13 -1.34
CA GLN A 3 28.20 -6.23 -1.00
C GLN A 3 28.24 -7.30 -2.10
N HIS A 4 28.60 -8.53 -1.74
CA HIS A 4 28.59 -9.68 -2.64
C HIS A 4 27.38 -10.56 -2.35
N SER A 5 26.64 -10.90 -3.40
CA SER A 5 25.41 -11.71 -3.28
C SER A 5 25.67 -13.13 -3.73
N PHE A 6 25.14 -14.10 -2.99
CA PHE A 6 25.28 -15.53 -3.26
C PHE A 6 23.90 -16.20 -3.29
N ILE A 7 23.78 -17.24 -4.11
CA ILE A 7 22.59 -18.09 -4.21
C ILE A 7 22.96 -19.45 -3.64
N LYS A 8 22.17 -19.94 -2.67
CA LYS A 8 22.28 -21.32 -2.19
C LYS A 8 21.78 -22.27 -3.30
N ILE A 9 22.65 -23.16 -3.74
CA ILE A 9 22.31 -24.27 -4.64
C ILE A 9 22.25 -25.58 -3.83
N SER A 10 21.99 -26.71 -4.50
CA SER A 10 22.04 -28.02 -3.86
C SER A 10 23.44 -28.34 -3.31
N ASN A 11 23.51 -29.34 -2.43
CA ASN A 11 24.76 -29.84 -1.83
C ASN A 11 25.52 -28.78 -1.02
N ASP A 12 24.79 -27.96 -0.25
CA ASP A 12 25.31 -26.94 0.67
C ASP A 12 26.36 -25.99 0.08
N THR A 13 26.29 -25.79 -1.24
CA THR A 13 27.22 -24.93 -1.97
C THR A 13 26.60 -23.56 -2.23
N LEU A 14 27.42 -22.51 -2.20
CA LEU A 14 27.04 -21.15 -2.55
C LEU A 14 27.61 -20.78 -3.92
N ARG A 15 26.76 -20.24 -4.80
CA ARG A 15 27.16 -19.73 -6.11
C ARG A 15 27.11 -18.20 -6.14
N PRO A 16 28.10 -17.49 -6.71
CA PRO A 16 28.04 -16.04 -6.87
C PRO A 16 26.83 -15.64 -7.73
N ALA A 17 25.99 -14.75 -7.20
CA ALA A 17 24.77 -14.25 -7.83
C ALA A 17 25.06 -13.11 -8.82
N THR A 18 26.06 -12.28 -8.52
CA THR A 18 26.44 -11.11 -9.32
C THR A 18 27.78 -11.33 -10.05
N PRO A 19 27.98 -10.71 -11.23
CA PRO A 19 29.27 -10.76 -11.94
C PRO A 19 30.44 -10.27 -11.06
N ALA A 20 30.23 -9.22 -10.26
CA ALA A 20 31.23 -8.68 -9.36
C ALA A 20 31.65 -9.69 -8.26
N ALA A 21 30.72 -10.47 -7.72
CA ALA A 21 31.05 -11.52 -6.74
C ALA A 21 31.86 -12.66 -7.38
N ARG A 22 31.57 -12.98 -8.65
CA ARG A 22 32.34 -13.97 -9.41
C ARG A 22 33.78 -13.49 -9.65
N GLU A 23 33.93 -12.25 -10.10
CA GLU A 23 35.26 -11.66 -10.36
C GLU A 23 36.10 -11.57 -9.08
N TYR A 24 35.49 -11.19 -7.96
CA TYR A 24 36.16 -11.21 -6.65
C TYR A 24 36.69 -12.59 -6.27
N LEU A 25 35.86 -13.64 -6.42
CA LEU A 25 36.27 -15.01 -6.13
C LEU A 25 37.39 -15.51 -7.06
N HIS A 26 37.42 -15.12 -8.33
CA HIS A 26 38.47 -15.55 -9.25
C HIS A 26 39.79 -14.79 -9.08
N SER A 27 39.73 -13.50 -8.73
CA SER A 27 40.91 -12.62 -8.74
C SER A 27 41.56 -12.44 -7.37
N LYS A 28 40.77 -12.51 -6.29
CA LYS A 28 41.24 -12.18 -4.93
C LYS A 28 41.29 -13.37 -3.98
N VAL A 29 40.53 -14.42 -4.25
CA VAL A 29 40.42 -15.59 -3.37
C VAL A 29 41.08 -16.79 -4.03
N LYS A 30 42.05 -17.41 -3.35
CA LYS A 30 42.70 -18.63 -3.84
C LYS A 30 41.92 -19.87 -3.39
N TRP A 31 42.20 -20.98 -4.07
CA TRP A 31 41.67 -22.27 -3.68
C TRP A 31 42.17 -22.64 -2.27
N GLY A 32 41.25 -22.94 -1.36
CA GLY A 32 41.56 -23.30 0.03
C GLY A 32 41.49 -22.15 1.03
N ASP A 33 41.29 -20.90 0.58
CA ASP A 33 41.12 -19.76 1.49
C ASP A 33 39.77 -19.83 2.22
N VAL A 34 39.79 -19.60 3.53
CA VAL A 34 38.58 -19.54 4.37
C VAL A 34 37.98 -18.14 4.32
N LEU A 35 36.73 -18.04 3.86
CA LEU A 35 35.98 -16.79 3.79
C LEU A 35 35.01 -16.68 4.96
N TYR A 36 35.01 -15.52 5.62
CA TYR A 36 34.00 -15.14 6.59
C TYR A 36 33.03 -14.14 5.95
N ALA A 37 31.73 -14.37 6.11
CA ALA A 37 30.70 -13.51 5.54
C ALA A 37 29.46 -13.45 6.44
N ASP A 38 28.86 -12.26 6.52
CA ASP A 38 27.56 -12.05 7.16
C ASP A 38 26.45 -12.23 6.13
N PHE A 39 25.67 -13.30 6.28
CA PHE A 39 24.55 -13.58 5.37
C PHE A 39 23.27 -12.92 5.85
N LYS A 40 22.65 -12.12 4.97
CA LYS A 40 21.26 -11.66 5.11
C LYS A 40 20.41 -12.25 4.00
N LYS A 41 19.26 -12.83 4.36
CA LYS A 41 18.31 -13.36 3.38
C LYS A 41 17.64 -12.21 2.63
N ALA A 42 17.99 -12.05 1.36
CA ALA A 42 17.31 -11.10 0.48
C ALA A 42 15.87 -11.58 0.21
N ARG A 43 14.94 -10.64 0.10
CA ARG A 43 13.56 -10.93 -0.33
C ARG A 43 13.59 -11.42 -1.78
N ASN A 44 12.71 -12.34 -2.14
CA ASN A 44 12.70 -12.90 -3.49
C ASN A 44 12.32 -11.81 -4.52
N PRO A 45 13.22 -11.40 -5.44
CA PRO A 45 12.95 -10.30 -6.36
C PRO A 45 11.87 -10.61 -7.40
N HIS A 46 11.66 -11.90 -7.72
CA HIS A 46 10.61 -12.30 -8.65
C HIS A 46 9.21 -12.15 -8.03
N PHE A 47 9.05 -12.57 -6.77
CA PHE A 47 7.80 -12.35 -6.05
C PHE A 47 7.54 -10.86 -5.78
N HIS A 48 8.58 -10.08 -5.45
CA HIS A 48 8.41 -8.64 -5.29
C HIS A 48 7.88 -7.96 -6.55
N ARG A 49 8.43 -8.31 -7.72
CA ARG A 49 7.93 -7.79 -9.01
C ARG A 49 6.47 -8.17 -9.26
N LYS A 50 6.10 -9.43 -9.01
CA LYS A 50 4.71 -9.90 -9.13
C LYS A 50 3.76 -9.17 -8.19
N TYR A 51 4.17 -8.97 -6.94
CA TYR A 51 3.40 -8.23 -5.94
C TYR A 51 3.12 -6.79 -6.40
N PHE A 52 4.15 -6.06 -6.86
CA PHE A 52 3.95 -4.69 -7.34
C PHE A 52 3.12 -4.63 -8.64
N ALA A 53 3.23 -5.63 -9.52
CA ALA A 53 2.37 -5.74 -10.70
C ALA A 53 0.89 -5.92 -10.31
N LEU A 54 0.59 -6.77 -9.33
CA LEU A 54 -0.77 -6.95 -8.81
C LEU A 54 -1.32 -5.69 -8.13
N LEU A 55 -0.48 -4.99 -7.36
CA LEU A 55 -0.88 -3.70 -6.76
C LEU A 55 -1.24 -2.66 -7.82
N ASN A 56 -0.44 -2.56 -8.89
CA ASN A 56 -0.72 -1.64 -9.99
C ASN A 56 -2.01 -2.01 -10.70
N LEU A 57 -2.23 -3.29 -10.97
CA LEU A 57 -3.49 -3.77 -11.53
C LEU A 57 -4.66 -3.42 -10.61
N GLY A 58 -4.56 -3.70 -9.30
CA GLY A 58 -5.59 -3.31 -8.34
C GLY A 58 -5.89 -1.82 -8.35
N TYR A 59 -4.85 -0.97 -8.45
CA TYR A 59 -4.99 0.48 -8.56
C TYR A 59 -5.69 0.93 -9.85
N GLU A 60 -5.38 0.29 -10.99
CA GLU A 60 -6.03 0.57 -12.28
C GLU A 60 -7.53 0.28 -12.23
N TYR A 61 -7.95 -0.81 -11.58
CA TYR A 61 -9.35 -1.21 -11.45
C TYR A 61 -10.08 -0.53 -10.28
N TRP A 62 -9.36 -0.02 -9.28
CA TRP A 62 -9.97 0.66 -8.15
C TRP A 62 -10.53 2.02 -8.57
N GLU A 63 -11.76 2.30 -8.17
CA GLU A 63 -12.39 3.61 -8.34
C GLU A 63 -12.50 4.29 -6.97
N PRO A 64 -12.12 5.58 -6.87
CA PRO A 64 -12.21 6.31 -5.61
C PRO A 64 -13.68 6.42 -5.20
N THR A 65 -14.02 5.70 -4.13
CA THR A 65 -15.35 5.76 -3.52
C THR A 65 -15.31 6.76 -2.37
N GLY A 66 -15.90 7.94 -2.59
CA GLY A 66 -16.03 9.00 -1.59
C GLY A 66 -15.08 10.18 -1.78
N GLY A 67 -15.00 11.05 -0.76
CA GLY A 67 -14.16 12.25 -0.78
C GLY A 67 -14.83 13.51 -1.35
N THR A 68 -16.06 13.41 -1.85
CA THR A 68 -16.85 14.58 -2.30
C THR A 68 -17.45 15.39 -1.15
N ILE A 69 -17.45 14.82 0.05
CA ILE A 69 -17.90 15.46 1.28
C ILE A 69 -16.75 15.39 2.28
N SER A 70 -16.32 16.54 2.77
CA SER A 70 -15.21 16.64 3.70
C SER A 70 -15.59 16.12 5.10
N PRO A 71 -14.61 15.68 5.92
CA PRO A 71 -14.87 15.31 7.31
C PRO A 71 -15.52 16.44 8.12
N GLU A 72 -15.16 17.69 7.83
CA GLU A 72 -15.70 18.89 8.47
C GLU A 72 -17.18 19.09 8.12
N GLU A 73 -17.57 18.92 6.85
CA GLU A 73 -18.97 18.96 6.43
C GLU A 73 -19.81 17.88 7.14
N LYS A 74 -19.27 16.66 7.27
CA LYS A 74 -19.94 15.57 8.01
C LYS A 74 -20.09 15.91 9.49
N ALA A 75 -19.05 16.46 10.11
CA ALA A 75 -19.08 16.85 11.52
C ALA A 75 -20.10 17.98 11.77
N LEU A 76 -20.18 18.96 10.86
CA LEU A 76 -21.16 20.04 10.92
C LEU A 76 -22.59 19.49 10.89
N VAL A 77 -22.91 18.62 9.93
CA VAL A 77 -24.25 18.03 9.80
C VAL A 77 -24.60 17.17 11.01
N ARG A 78 -23.67 16.35 11.50
CA ARG A 78 -23.88 15.54 12.71
C ARG A 78 -24.12 16.39 13.96
N GLY A 79 -23.37 17.48 14.13
CA GLY A 79 -23.57 18.42 15.23
C GLY A 79 -24.93 19.12 15.15
N TYR A 80 -25.36 19.50 13.94
CA TYR A 80 -26.70 20.06 13.72
C TYR A 80 -27.82 19.05 14.03
N VAL A 81 -27.67 17.79 13.62
CA VAL A 81 -28.61 16.72 13.95
C VAL A 81 -28.71 16.51 15.46
N GLN A 82 -27.57 16.51 16.16
CA GLN A 82 -27.54 16.37 17.61
C GLN A 82 -28.23 17.55 18.31
N PHE A 83 -28.04 18.77 17.80
CA PHE A 83 -28.78 19.95 18.26
C PHE A 83 -30.29 19.78 18.06
N LEU A 84 -30.76 19.28 16.91
CA LEU A 84 -32.18 19.02 16.68
C LEU A 84 -32.73 17.91 17.59
N ALA A 85 -31.97 16.84 17.78
CA ALA A 85 -32.33 15.74 18.66
C ALA A 85 -32.53 16.19 20.12
N HIS A 86 -31.81 17.23 20.56
CA HIS A 86 -32.01 17.82 21.88
C HIS A 86 -33.43 18.36 22.10
N PHE A 87 -34.07 18.92 21.05
CA PHE A 87 -35.41 19.49 21.13
C PHE A 87 -36.51 18.49 20.76
N ALA A 88 -36.26 17.60 19.79
CA ALA A 88 -37.28 16.72 19.21
C ALA A 88 -37.17 15.24 19.63
N GLY A 89 -36.06 14.85 20.29
CA GLY A 89 -35.73 13.45 20.56
C GLY A 89 -35.36 12.67 19.29
N SER A 90 -35.35 11.34 19.38
CA SER A 90 -35.14 10.41 18.25
C SER A 90 -33.80 10.60 17.50
N GLU A 91 -32.71 10.74 18.24
CA GLU A 91 -31.36 10.95 17.69
C GLU A 91 -30.98 9.93 16.62
N ASP A 92 -31.22 8.64 16.86
CA ASP A 92 -30.87 7.56 15.93
C ASP A 92 -31.57 7.70 14.56
N VAL A 93 -32.84 8.10 14.56
CA VAL A 93 -33.63 8.28 13.33
C VAL A 93 -33.11 9.50 12.55
N LEU A 94 -32.83 10.60 13.26
CA LEU A 94 -32.32 11.82 12.65
C LEU A 94 -30.90 11.64 12.09
N GLN A 95 -30.04 10.90 12.80
CA GLN A 95 -28.71 10.54 12.32
C GLN A 95 -28.78 9.64 11.09
N SER A 96 -29.66 8.63 11.09
CA SER A 96 -29.87 7.75 9.94
C SER A 96 -30.33 8.53 8.70
N ALA A 97 -31.29 9.44 8.86
CA ALA A 97 -31.75 10.32 7.79
C ALA A 97 -30.65 11.25 7.26
N ALA A 98 -29.79 11.76 8.15
CA ALA A 98 -28.66 12.60 7.76
C ALA A 98 -27.60 11.83 6.97
N ASP A 99 -27.29 10.60 7.37
CA ASP A 99 -26.36 9.73 6.65
C ASP A 99 -26.91 9.40 5.24
N GLU A 100 -28.22 9.14 5.11
CA GLU A 100 -28.88 8.92 3.81
C GLU A 100 -28.81 10.18 2.92
N TYR A 101 -29.11 11.35 3.48
CA TYR A 101 -28.99 12.63 2.78
C TYR A 101 -27.56 12.88 2.28
N LEU A 102 -26.56 12.69 3.15
CA LEU A 102 -25.14 12.86 2.81
C LEU A 102 -24.71 11.85 1.73
N ALA A 103 -25.20 10.61 1.77
CA ALA A 103 -24.94 9.64 0.72
C ALA A 103 -25.51 10.10 -0.64
N GLY A 104 -26.72 10.65 -0.66
CA GLY A 104 -27.32 11.24 -1.87
C GLY A 104 -26.49 12.40 -2.44
N ILE A 105 -26.10 13.36 -1.59
CA ILE A 105 -25.25 14.49 -1.99
C ILE A 105 -23.90 14.01 -2.53
N SER A 106 -23.30 12.99 -1.89
CA SER A 106 -22.01 12.47 -2.35
C SER A 106 -22.08 11.88 -3.76
N LYS A 107 -23.15 11.15 -4.09
CA LYS A 107 -23.36 10.59 -5.43
C LYS A 107 -23.54 11.69 -6.48
N ASN A 108 -24.34 12.72 -6.17
CA ASN A 108 -24.57 13.84 -7.08
C ASN A 108 -23.29 14.66 -7.32
N ARG A 109 -22.50 14.93 -6.28
CA ARG A 109 -21.21 15.63 -6.43
C ARG A 109 -20.20 14.79 -7.22
N ALA A 110 -20.16 13.48 -7.00
CA ALA A 110 -19.25 12.58 -7.72
C ALA A 110 -19.51 12.57 -9.22
N GLN A 111 -20.75 12.77 -9.68
CA GLN A 111 -21.07 12.87 -11.12
C GLN A 111 -20.45 14.11 -11.78
N ASN A 112 -20.26 15.20 -11.03
CA ASN A 112 -19.79 16.49 -11.56
C ASN A 112 -18.28 16.73 -11.37
N ILE A 113 -17.57 15.79 -10.73
CA ILE A 113 -16.14 15.92 -10.43
C ILE A 113 -15.42 14.71 -11.03
N THR A 114 -14.42 14.97 -11.87
CA THR A 114 -13.47 13.93 -12.30
C THR A 114 -12.60 13.55 -11.10
N ALA A 115 -12.98 12.48 -10.41
CA ALA A 115 -12.22 11.99 -9.26
C ALA A 115 -10.83 11.54 -9.72
N THR A 116 -9.79 12.15 -9.13
CA THR A 116 -8.40 11.79 -9.43
C THR A 116 -8.01 10.59 -8.58
N LYS A 117 -7.56 9.50 -9.21
CA LYS A 117 -7.05 8.33 -8.49
C LYS A 117 -5.78 8.70 -7.72
N SER A 118 -5.67 8.22 -6.49
CA SER A 118 -4.48 8.39 -5.64
C SER A 118 -4.03 7.04 -5.11
N PHE A 119 -2.74 6.74 -5.27
CA PHE A 119 -2.18 5.47 -4.81
C PHE A 119 -2.18 5.37 -3.27
N ASP A 120 -2.04 6.50 -2.58
CA ASP A 120 -2.11 6.54 -1.11
C ASP A 120 -3.53 6.29 -0.61
N ALA A 121 -4.56 6.74 -1.35
CA ALA A 121 -5.94 6.44 -1.02
C ALA A 121 -6.27 4.96 -1.25
N PHE A 122 -5.73 4.35 -2.32
CA PHE A 122 -5.90 2.91 -2.59
C PHE A 122 -5.23 2.00 -1.55
N ARG A 123 -4.15 2.46 -0.91
CA ARG A 123 -3.38 1.67 0.07
C ARG A 123 -3.94 1.74 1.51
N ARG A 124 -4.85 2.65 1.79
CA ARG A 124 -5.44 2.88 3.12
C ARG A 124 -6.68 2.03 3.32
#